data_AF-A0A7Y2XZR7-F1
#
_entry.id   AF-A0A7Y2XZR7-F1
#
_cell.length_a   1.000
_cell.length_b   1.000
_cell.length_c   1.000
_cell.angle_alpha   90.00
_cell.angle_beta   90.00
_cell.angle_gamma   90.00
#
_symmetry.space_group_name_H-M   'P 1'
#
loop_
_entity.id
_entity.type
_entity.pdbx_description
1 polymer ?
#
loop_
_entity_poly.entity_id
_entity_poly.type
_entity_poly.pdbx_seq_one_letter_code
_entity_poly.pdbx_strand_id
1 'polypeptide(L)'
;MFTVVLLTSPETKGLDPALVESLRNAWGGGDAIWLSPDEAAEFPVADIPGNLWEVWESCQSMRVDLVVVPTEARKKRMLLADMDSTMIQQECIDELADEAGVGARVKDITARAMNGELNFEGALRERVGLLKGLD
;
A
#
# COMPACT_ATOMS: atom_id res chain seq x y z
N MET A 1 -1.31 24.21 -2.79
CA MET A 1 -0.50 23.72 -1.67
C MET A 1 -0.67 22.22 -1.57
N PHE A 2 0.46 21.52 -1.55
CA PHE A 2 0.54 20.08 -1.46
C PHE A 2 1.43 19.70 -0.29
N THR A 3 1.30 18.46 0.16
CA THR A 3 2.16 17.88 1.17
C THR A 3 2.90 16.71 0.54
N VAL A 4 4.22 16.77 0.63
CA VAL A 4 5.10 15.66 0.29
C VAL A 4 5.18 14.77 1.52
N VAL A 5 4.98 13.47 1.33
CA VAL A 5 5.16 12.45 2.37
C VAL A 5 6.21 11.47 1.86
N LEU A 6 7.21 11.23 2.70
CA LEU A 6 8.24 10.21 2.51
C LEU A 6 8.04 9.16 3.58
N LEU A 7 8.03 7.89 3.21
CA LEU A 7 7.93 6.79 4.16
C LEU A 7 8.77 5.58 3.74
N THR A 8 9.14 4.76 4.72
CA THR A 8 9.87 3.50 4.53
C THR A 8 9.19 2.38 5.30
N SER A 9 9.60 1.13 5.05
CA SER A 9 9.09 -0.02 5.81
C SER A 9 9.38 0.13 7.31
N PRO A 10 8.39 -0.15 8.18
CA PRO A 10 8.57 -0.15 9.63
C PRO A 10 9.54 -1.23 10.11
N GLU A 11 9.86 -2.22 9.28
CA GLU A 11 10.85 -3.27 9.59
C GLU A 11 12.28 -2.75 9.46
N THR A 12 12.54 -1.87 8.48
CA THR A 12 13.88 -1.34 8.21
C THR A 12 14.13 -0.01 8.88
N LYS A 13 13.11 0.85 9.03
CA LYS A 13 13.20 2.20 9.61
C LYS A 13 14.44 2.98 9.14
N GLY A 14 14.51 3.17 7.83
CA GLY A 14 15.70 3.66 7.14
C GLY A 14 15.53 5.02 6.48
N LEU A 15 14.53 5.81 6.87
CA LEU A 15 14.31 7.12 6.25
C LEU A 15 15.41 8.10 6.70
N ASP A 16 16.39 8.33 5.83
CA ASP A 16 17.51 9.24 6.08
C ASP A 16 17.02 10.71 6.18
N PRO A 17 17.25 11.40 7.32
CA PRO A 17 16.93 12.82 7.45
C PRO A 17 17.58 13.71 6.39
N ALA A 18 18.76 13.34 5.89
CA ALA A 18 19.46 14.10 4.84
C ALA A 18 18.68 14.08 3.51
N LEU A 19 18.00 12.96 3.20
CA LEU A 19 17.12 12.88 2.03
C LEU A 19 15.92 13.80 2.17
N VAL A 20 15.25 13.79 3.33
CA VAL A 20 14.09 14.65 3.62
C VAL A 20 14.47 16.12 3.48
N GLU A 21 15.58 16.52 4.10
CA GLU A 21 16.09 17.89 4.02
C GLU A 21 16.48 18.29 2.60
N SER A 22 17.13 17.40 1.86
CA SER A 22 17.55 17.67 0.47
C SER A 22 16.34 17.91 -0.44
N LEU A 23 15.31 17.07 -0.35
CA LEU A 23 14.09 17.21 -1.15
C LEU A 23 13.30 18.45 -0.76
N ARG A 24 13.15 18.71 0.54
CA ARG A 24 12.52 19.91 1.07
C ARG A 24 13.19 21.17 0.53
N ASN A 25 14.53 21.24 0.60
CA ASN A 25 15.27 22.40 0.11
C ASN A 25 15.20 22.54 -1.41
N ALA A 26 15.29 21.43 -2.16
CA ALA A 26 15.22 21.43 -3.63
C ALA A 26 13.86 21.91 -4.16
N TRP A 27 12.77 21.62 -3.45
CA TRP A 27 11.40 21.99 -3.85
C TRP A 27 10.87 23.25 -3.17
N GLY A 28 11.71 23.96 -2.42
CA GLY A 28 11.29 25.15 -1.67
C GLY A 28 10.19 24.83 -0.65
N GLY A 29 10.25 23.64 -0.05
CA GLY A 29 9.30 23.18 0.95
C GLY A 29 9.46 23.91 2.28
N GLY A 30 8.36 23.99 3.05
CA GLY A 30 8.38 24.49 4.43
C GLY A 30 8.92 23.44 5.40
N ASP A 31 8.79 23.69 6.71
CA ASP A 31 9.37 22.83 7.76
C ASP A 31 8.95 21.35 7.64
N ALA A 32 9.92 20.47 7.85
CA ALA A 32 9.69 19.02 7.90
C ALA A 32 9.10 18.61 9.25
N ILE A 33 8.08 17.75 9.20
CA ILE A 33 7.41 17.15 10.36
C ILE A 33 7.62 15.64 10.29
N TRP A 34 8.24 15.08 11.32
CA TRP A 34 8.36 13.64 11.47
C TRP A 34 7.07 13.05 12.05
N LEU A 35 6.43 12.18 11.28
CA LEU A 35 5.21 11.46 11.68
C LEU A 35 5.55 10.21 12.49
N SER A 36 6.64 9.54 12.11
CA SER A 36 7.27 8.44 12.84
C SER A 36 8.79 8.56 12.65
N PRO A 37 9.60 8.69 13.72
CA PRO A 37 11.05 8.81 13.61
C PRO A 37 11.66 7.68 12.77
N ASP A 38 12.59 8.04 11.87
CA ASP A 38 13.31 7.13 10.97
C ASP A 38 12.42 6.33 9.99
N GLU A 39 11.11 6.61 9.96
CA GLU A 39 10.15 5.84 9.17
C GLU A 39 9.35 6.73 8.23
N ALA A 40 8.78 7.84 8.73
CA ALA A 40 7.88 8.70 7.95
C ALA A 40 8.03 10.18 8.30
N ALA A 41 8.19 11.02 7.27
CA ALA A 41 8.27 12.46 7.38
C ALA A 41 7.43 13.16 6.30
N GLU A 42 7.03 14.39 6.56
CA GLU A 42 6.31 15.22 5.60
C GLU A 42 6.75 16.67 5.61
N PHE A 43 6.55 17.36 4.49
CA PHE A 43 6.74 18.81 4.40
C PHE A 43 5.80 19.43 3.35
N PRO A 44 5.37 20.69 3.52
CA PRO A 44 4.50 21.36 2.57
C PRO A 44 5.29 21.91 1.37
N VAL A 45 4.67 21.91 0.19
CA VAL A 45 5.16 22.60 -1.03
C VAL A 45 4.01 23.42 -1.65
N ALA A 46 4.35 24.50 -2.36
CA ALA A 46 3.34 25.35 -2.98
C ALA A 46 2.58 24.62 -4.10
N ASP A 47 3.35 24.00 -5.00
CA ASP A 47 2.90 23.32 -6.22
C ASP A 47 3.53 21.93 -6.32
N ILE A 48 2.98 21.08 -7.20
CA ILE A 48 3.58 19.77 -7.49
C ILE A 48 4.93 19.99 -8.20
N PRO A 49 6.04 19.42 -7.68
CA PRO A 49 7.35 19.59 -8.30
C PRO A 49 7.38 19.06 -9.75
N GLY A 50 7.96 19.83 -10.68
CA GLY A 50 8.00 19.46 -12.09
C GLY A 50 8.81 18.18 -12.38
N ASN A 51 9.78 17.85 -11.51
CA ASN A 51 10.60 16.64 -11.59
C ASN A 51 10.12 15.53 -10.64
N LEU A 52 8.86 15.58 -10.19
CA LEU A 52 8.30 14.61 -9.23
C LEU A 52 8.60 13.16 -9.64
N TRP A 53 8.34 12.78 -10.88
CA TRP A 53 8.47 11.38 -11.32
C TRP A 53 9.91 10.88 -11.39
N GLU A 54 10.87 11.74 -11.75
CA GLU A 54 12.30 11.41 -11.74
C GLU A 54 12.81 11.17 -10.30
N VAL A 55 12.40 12.05 -9.38
CA VAL A 55 12.73 11.91 -7.96
C VAL A 55 12.03 10.71 -7.35
N TRP A 56 10.77 10.47 -7.72
CA TRP A 56 9.99 9.32 -7.30
C TRP A 56 10.71 8.02 -7.66
N GLU A 57 11.16 7.86 -8.92
CA GLU A 57 11.91 6.70 -9.39
C GLU A 57 13.23 6.52 -8.64
N SER A 58 13.94 7.62 -8.37
CA SER A 58 15.16 7.60 -7.55
C SER A 58 14.88 7.14 -6.12
N CYS A 59 13.76 7.55 -5.52
CA CYS A 59 13.34 7.12 -4.19
C CYS A 59 13.02 5.62 -4.15
N GLN A 60 12.45 5.04 -5.22
CA GLN A 60 12.17 3.61 -5.29
C GLN A 60 13.45 2.76 -5.14
N SER A 61 14.56 3.20 -5.72
CA SER A 61 15.86 2.53 -5.59
C SER A 61 16.39 2.52 -4.16
N MET A 62 15.97 3.49 -3.34
CA MET A 62 16.30 3.60 -1.92
C MET A 62 15.25 2.92 -1.01
N ARG A 63 14.22 2.29 -1.58
CA ARG A 63 13.06 1.73 -0.86
C ARG A 63 12.33 2.79 -0.02
N VAL A 64 12.25 4.00 -0.56
CA VAL A 64 11.50 5.11 0.02
C VAL A 64 10.29 5.37 -0.87
N ASP A 65 9.09 5.29 -0.28
CA ASP A 65 7.88 5.72 -0.95
C ASP A 65 7.77 7.24 -0.85
N LEU A 66 7.44 7.86 -1.99
CA LEU A 66 7.25 9.30 -2.12
C LEU A 66 5.82 9.55 -2.62
N VAL A 67 5.07 10.36 -1.87
CA VAL A 67 3.69 10.69 -2.20
C VAL A 67 3.48 12.19 -2.13
N VAL A 68 2.82 12.77 -3.13
CA VAL A 68 2.43 14.19 -3.13
C VAL A 68 0.92 14.30 -3.18
N VAL A 69 0.31 14.90 -2.16
CA VAL A 69 -1.15 14.99 -2.01
C VAL A 69 -1.60 16.41 -1.68
N PRO A 70 -2.84 16.81 -2.04
CA PRO A 70 -3.41 18.07 -1.59
C PRO A 70 -3.44 18.18 -0.06
N THR A 71 -2.99 19.31 0.49
CA THR A 71 -2.89 19.50 1.95
C THR A 71 -4.25 19.57 2.65
N GLU A 72 -5.24 20.22 2.04
CA GLU A 72 -6.51 20.62 2.66
C GLU A 72 -7.35 19.45 3.22
N ALA A 73 -7.12 18.23 2.74
CA ALA A 73 -7.87 17.05 3.19
C ALA A 73 -6.98 15.84 3.52
N ARG A 74 -5.68 16.04 3.79
CA ARG A 74 -4.75 14.93 4.04
C ARG A 74 -5.14 14.11 5.28
N LYS A 75 -5.46 14.79 6.39
CA LYS A 75 -5.84 14.13 7.64
C LYS A 75 -7.26 13.58 7.54
N LYS A 76 -7.38 12.25 7.47
CA LYS A 76 -8.66 11.54 7.45
C LYS A 76 -9.08 11.12 8.86
N ARG A 77 -10.39 10.91 9.06
CA ARG A 77 -10.96 10.45 10.33
C ARG A 77 -11.26 8.95 10.38
N MET A 78 -11.27 8.30 9.22
CA MET A 78 -11.62 6.90 9.07
C MET A 78 -10.69 6.30 8.03
N LEU A 79 -10.15 5.13 8.36
CA LEU A 79 -9.39 4.27 7.47
C LEU A 79 -10.25 3.03 7.20
N LEU A 80 -10.54 2.77 5.93
CA LEU A 80 -11.11 1.51 5.47
C LEU A 80 -9.99 0.77 4.75
N ALA A 81 -9.70 -0.44 5.19
CA ALA A 81 -8.67 -1.29 4.61
C ALA A 81 -9.29 -2.61 4.22
N ASP A 82 -8.81 -3.18 3.12
CA ASP A 82 -9.09 -4.57 2.80
C ASP A 82 -8.46 -5.50 3.85
N MET A 83 -8.94 -6.72 3.95
CA MET A 83 -8.47 -7.68 4.93
C MET A 83 -7.29 -8.50 4.37
N ASP A 84 -7.59 -9.34 3.39
CA ASP A 84 -6.63 -10.27 2.79
C ASP A 84 -5.51 -9.51 2.07
N SER A 85 -4.27 -9.98 2.21
CA SER A 85 -3.06 -9.37 1.63
C SER A 85 -2.86 -7.87 1.93
N THR A 86 -3.57 -7.30 2.91
CA THR A 86 -3.50 -5.89 3.31
C THR A 86 -3.34 -5.73 4.82
N MET A 87 -4.33 -6.19 5.59
CA MET A 87 -4.26 -6.20 7.06
C MET A 87 -3.63 -7.49 7.60
N ILE A 88 -3.82 -8.59 6.87
CA ILE A 88 -3.17 -9.87 7.11
C ILE A 88 -2.37 -10.27 5.87
N GLN A 89 -1.36 -11.13 6.04
CA GLN A 89 -0.52 -11.59 4.94
C GLN A 89 -1.14 -12.74 4.14
N GLN A 90 -2.14 -13.40 4.73
CA GLN A 90 -2.80 -14.57 4.17
C GLN A 90 -3.96 -14.19 3.26
N GLU A 91 -4.32 -15.13 2.40
CA GLU A 91 -5.59 -15.18 1.68
C GLU A 91 -6.49 -16.17 2.40
N CYS A 92 -7.42 -15.70 3.25
CA CYS A 92 -8.13 -16.57 4.19
C CYS A 92 -8.85 -17.76 3.54
N ILE A 93 -9.46 -17.56 2.36
CA ILE A 93 -10.17 -18.64 1.65
C ILE A 93 -9.19 -19.71 1.14
N ASP A 94 -7.99 -19.31 0.72
CA ASP A 94 -6.99 -20.25 0.21
C ASP A 94 -6.43 -21.11 1.35
N GLU A 95 -6.18 -20.51 2.53
CA GLU A 95 -5.74 -21.25 3.73
C GLU A 95 -6.81 -22.27 4.17
N LEU A 96 -8.09 -21.88 4.21
CA LEU A 96 -9.20 -22.79 4.54
C LEU A 96 -9.34 -23.91 3.50
N ALA A 97 -9.09 -23.60 2.23
CA ALA A 97 -9.18 -24.58 1.15
C ALA A 97 -8.04 -25.59 1.19
N ASP A 98 -6.83 -25.15 1.53
CA ASP A 98 -5.68 -26.04 1.71
C ASP A 98 -5.94 -26.99 2.90
N GLU A 99 -6.48 -26.51 4.03
CA GLU A 99 -6.88 -27.36 5.17
C GLU A 99 -8.02 -28.34 4.81
N ALA A 100 -9.00 -27.90 4.03
CA ALA A 100 -10.09 -28.75 3.53
C ALA A 100 -9.67 -29.73 2.41
N GLY A 101 -8.41 -29.68 1.95
CA GLY A 101 -7.90 -30.54 0.87
C GLY A 101 -8.43 -30.18 -0.52
N VAL A 102 -9.00 -28.99 -0.70
CA VAL A 102 -9.58 -28.49 -1.96
C VAL A 102 -8.84 -27.28 -2.54
N GLY A 103 -7.69 -26.91 -1.98
CA GLY A 103 -6.93 -25.71 -2.34
C GLY A 103 -6.59 -25.58 -3.83
N ALA A 104 -6.23 -26.68 -4.50
CA ALA A 104 -5.95 -26.65 -5.95
C ALA A 104 -7.17 -26.19 -6.78
N ARG A 105 -8.39 -26.57 -6.38
CA ARG A 105 -9.63 -26.15 -7.06
C ARG A 105 -9.95 -24.69 -6.78
N VAL A 106 -9.74 -24.25 -5.54
CA VAL A 106 -9.96 -22.85 -5.14
C VAL A 106 -8.99 -21.92 -5.89
N LYS A 107 -7.71 -22.29 -6.00
CA LYS A 107 -6.69 -21.55 -6.75
C LYS A 107 -7.04 -21.42 -8.24
N ASP A 108 -7.56 -22.48 -8.88
CA ASP A 108 -8.03 -22.41 -10.26
C ASP A 108 -9.19 -21.41 -10.44
N ILE A 109 -10.19 -21.45 -9.55
CA ILE A 109 -11.32 -20.51 -9.57
C ILE A 109 -10.83 -19.08 -9.33
N THR A 110 -9.91 -18.86 -8.39
CA THR A 110 -9.32 -17.55 -8.11
C THR A 110 -8.59 -17.01 -9.34
N ALA A 111 -7.76 -17.82 -10.01
CA ALA A 111 -7.05 -17.42 -11.22
C ALA A 111 -8.01 -17.02 -12.35
N ARG A 112 -9.07 -17.81 -12.59
CA ARG A 112 -10.11 -17.50 -13.59
C ARG A 112 -10.87 -16.22 -13.25
N ALA A 113 -11.15 -15.96 -11.97
CA ALA A 113 -11.78 -14.72 -11.52
C ALA A 113 -10.88 -13.50 -11.75
N MET A 114 -9.58 -13.61 -11.42
CA MET A 114 -8.60 -12.54 -11.66
C MET A 114 -8.37 -12.26 -13.15
N ASN A 115 -8.49 -13.28 -14.01
CA ASN A 115 -8.47 -13.13 -15.47
C ASN A 115 -9.77 -12.52 -16.05
N GLY A 116 -10.79 -12.29 -15.22
CA GLY A 116 -12.09 -11.78 -15.65
C GLY A 116 -12.99 -12.81 -16.33
N GLU A 117 -12.65 -14.10 -16.24
CA GLU A 117 -13.45 -15.21 -16.82
C GLU A 117 -14.65 -15.58 -15.94
N LEU A 118 -14.59 -15.24 -14.64
CA LEU A 118 -15.66 -15.42 -13.68
C LEU A 118 -15.96 -14.09 -12.99
N ASN A 119 -17.24 -13.78 -12.79
CA ASN A 119 -17.61 -12.63 -11.98
C ASN A 119 -17.29 -12.90 -10.50
N PHE A 120 -17.02 -11.83 -9.75
CA PHE A 120 -16.60 -11.93 -8.36
C PHE A 120 -17.60 -12.73 -7.49
N GLU A 121 -18.90 -12.48 -7.62
CA GLU A 121 -19.91 -13.15 -6.81
C GLU A 121 -19.96 -14.67 -7.09
N GLY A 122 -19.91 -15.06 -8.37
CA GLY A 122 -19.91 -16.46 -8.79
C GLY A 122 -18.66 -17.18 -8.31
N ALA A 123 -17.49 -16.56 -8.50
CA ALA A 123 -16.22 -17.10 -8.01
C ALA A 123 -16.21 -17.25 -6.48
N LEU A 124 -16.78 -16.28 -5.75
CA LEU A 124 -16.87 -16.36 -4.29
C LEU A 124 -17.80 -17.49 -3.84
N ARG A 125 -18.99 -17.62 -4.43
CA ARG A 125 -19.94 -18.70 -4.11
C ARG A 125 -19.36 -20.07 -4.42
N GLU A 126 -18.65 -20.21 -5.53
CA GLU A 126 -18.03 -21.47 -5.91
C GLU A 126 -16.93 -21.86 -4.93
N ARG A 127 -15.99 -20.95 -4.62
CA ARG A 127 -14.91 -21.20 -3.65
C ARG A 127 -15.44 -21.55 -2.26
N VAL A 128 -16.37 -20.75 -1.72
CA VAL A 128 -16.96 -21.01 -0.41
C VAL A 128 -17.77 -22.32 -0.40
N GLY A 129 -18.44 -22.66 -1.50
CA GLY A 129 -19.16 -23.92 -1.63
C GLY A 129 -18.25 -25.16 -1.53
N LEU A 130 -16.98 -25.05 -1.92
CA LEU A 130 -15.99 -26.12 -1.79
C LEU A 130 -15.57 -26.39 -0.35
N LEU A 131 -15.75 -25.42 0.55
CA LEU A 131 -15.41 -25.52 1.97
C LEU A 131 -16.51 -26.21 2.79
N LYS A 132 -17.56 -26.75 2.14
CA LYS A 132 -18.68 -27.39 2.82
C LYS A 132 -18.20 -28.62 3.61
N GLY A 133 -18.44 -28.60 4.92
CA GLY A 133 -18.11 -29.70 5.83
C GLY A 133 -16.73 -29.57 6.50
N LEU A 134 -16.09 -28.41 6.37
CA LEU A 134 -14.96 -28.02 7.21
C LEU A 134 -15.49 -27.65 8.62
N ASP A 135 -14.93 -28.27 9.66
CA ASP A 135 -15.29 -28.09 11.09
C ASP A 135 -14.35 -27.12 11.82
#